data_AF-A0A3M1DLK2-F1
#
_entry.id   AF-A0A3M1DLK2-F1
#
_cell.length_a   1.000
_cell.length_b   1.000
_cell.length_c   1.000
_cell.angle_alpha   90.00
_cell.angle_beta   90.00
_cell.angle_gamma   90.00
#
_symmetry.space_group_name_H-M   'P 1'
#
loop_
_entity.id
_entity.type
_entity.pdbx_description
1 polymer ?
#
loop_
_entity_poly.entity_id
_entity_poly.type
_entity_poly.pdbx_seq_one_letter_code
_entity_poly.pdbx_strand_id
1 'polypeptide(L)'
;MGIEAEDGPVALETAHNLLIDFLWDRGYRQVYVVPPSLTPSCQGRYRQSGARTDFRDAYLLANLLRTDVHRSLPGRPDRPQTRQMRALVSRILFLTRSNGRLMNRIRAGLLRYYPAAVKVFSTLDGVVTLNSCGPFPARRRRPI
;
A
#
# COMPACT_ATOMS: atom_id res chain seq x y z
N MET A 1 -1.82 -22.04 9.75
CA MET A 1 -2.94 -21.59 8.90
C MET A 1 -2.92 -22.49 7.69
N GLY A 2 -3.58 -23.65 7.82
CA GLY A 2 -3.57 -24.73 6.84
C GLY A 2 -4.75 -24.56 5.88
N ILE A 3 -4.44 -24.02 4.72
CA ILE A 3 -5.23 -24.19 3.52
C ILE A 3 -4.22 -24.65 2.48
N GLU A 4 -4.39 -25.85 1.93
CA GLU A 4 -3.51 -26.39 0.90
C GLU A 4 -3.87 -25.77 -0.46
N ALA A 5 -2.97 -25.90 -1.44
CA ALA A 5 -3.19 -25.32 -2.78
C ALA A 5 -4.44 -25.85 -3.51
N GLU A 6 -4.98 -26.98 -3.03
CA GLU A 6 -6.15 -27.67 -3.56
C GLU A 6 -7.49 -27.15 -2.97
N ASP A 7 -7.47 -26.30 -1.93
CA ASP A 7 -8.67 -25.93 -1.16
C ASP A 7 -9.57 -24.89 -1.84
N GLY A 8 -9.19 -24.35 -3.01
CA GLY A 8 -10.07 -23.54 -3.86
C GLY A 8 -9.44 -22.27 -4.46
N PRO A 9 -10.22 -21.52 -5.27
CA PRO A 9 -9.75 -20.31 -5.95
C PRO A 9 -9.55 -19.13 -4.98
N VAL A 10 -8.49 -18.35 -5.18
CA VAL A 10 -8.10 -17.22 -4.34
C VAL A 10 -8.28 -15.90 -5.10
N ALA A 11 -9.01 -14.95 -4.52
CA ALA A 11 -9.17 -13.60 -5.07
C ALA A 11 -8.34 -12.56 -4.32
N LEU A 12 -7.73 -11.66 -5.07
CA LEU A 12 -7.01 -10.51 -4.56
C LEU A 12 -7.38 -9.27 -5.37
N GLU A 13 -7.57 -8.12 -4.71
CA GLU A 13 -7.88 -6.85 -5.40
C GLU A 13 -6.69 -6.26 -6.14
N THR A 14 -5.47 -6.71 -5.83
CA THR A 14 -4.24 -6.08 -6.31
C THR A 14 -3.36 -7.09 -7.03
N ALA A 15 -3.20 -6.89 -8.35
CA ALA A 15 -2.39 -7.76 -9.23
C ALA A 15 -0.89 -7.75 -8.95
N HIS A 16 -0.39 -6.77 -8.20
CA HIS A 16 1.02 -6.42 -8.19
C HIS A 16 1.65 -6.54 -6.80
N ASN A 17 1.26 -7.57 -6.06
CA ASN A 17 1.77 -7.79 -4.71
C ASN A 17 2.66 -9.04 -4.64
N LEU A 18 3.71 -8.97 -3.82
CA LEU A 18 4.60 -10.10 -3.49
C LEU A 18 3.81 -11.32 -2.96
N LEU A 19 2.61 -11.08 -2.41
CA LEU A 19 1.69 -12.11 -1.99
C LEU A 19 1.25 -13.04 -3.13
N ILE A 20 1.05 -12.51 -4.34
CA ILE A 20 0.64 -13.32 -5.51
C ILE A 20 1.79 -14.25 -5.90
N ASP A 21 3.01 -13.71 -5.96
CA ASP A 21 4.21 -14.50 -6.24
C ASP A 21 4.40 -15.60 -5.20
N PHE A 22 4.20 -15.28 -3.91
CA PHE A 22 4.25 -16.26 -2.83
C PHE A 22 3.20 -17.36 -2.96
N LEU A 23 1.95 -17.02 -3.34
CA LEU A 23 0.89 -18.00 -3.56
C LEU A 23 1.21 -18.91 -4.74
N TRP A 24 1.72 -18.37 -5.85
CA TRP A 24 2.17 -19.20 -6.97
C TRP A 24 3.33 -20.12 -6.60
N ASP A 25 4.34 -19.62 -5.88
CA ASP A 25 5.47 -20.42 -5.40
C ASP A 25 5.04 -21.53 -4.41
N ARG A 26 3.92 -21.33 -3.70
CA ARG A 26 3.28 -22.33 -2.82
C ARG A 26 2.36 -23.31 -3.55
N GLY A 27 2.19 -23.19 -4.86
CA GLY A 27 1.42 -24.12 -5.69
C GLY A 27 -0.04 -23.71 -5.95
N TYR A 28 -0.52 -22.58 -5.45
CA TYR A 28 -1.89 -22.10 -5.74
C TYR A 28 -1.99 -21.66 -7.20
N ARG A 29 -2.59 -22.48 -8.07
CA ARG A 29 -2.74 -22.16 -9.51
C ARG A 29 -3.94 -21.28 -9.84
N GLN A 30 -4.95 -21.26 -8.96
CA GLN A 30 -6.22 -20.57 -9.16
C GLN A 30 -6.23 -19.20 -8.46
N VAL A 31 -5.26 -18.33 -8.80
CA VAL A 31 -5.19 -16.97 -8.25
C VAL A 31 -5.79 -15.99 -9.25
N TYR A 32 -6.77 -15.23 -8.79
CA TYR A 32 -7.51 -14.26 -9.59
C TYR A 32 -7.31 -12.85 -9.06
N VAL A 33 -7.07 -11.93 -9.99
CA VAL A 33 -6.98 -10.51 -9.67
C VAL A 33 -8.30 -9.85 -10.01
N VAL A 34 -8.97 -9.31 -9.00
CA VAL A 34 -10.17 -8.50 -9.17
C VAL A 34 -9.74 -7.03 -9.29
N PRO A 35 -10.00 -6.34 -10.42
CA PRO A 35 -9.70 -4.92 -10.52
C PRO A 35 -10.42 -4.12 -9.43
N PRO A 36 -9.73 -3.17 -8.76
CA PRO A 36 -10.33 -2.40 -7.66
C PRO A 36 -11.47 -1.48 -8.11
N SER A 37 -11.60 -1.25 -9.42
CA SER A 37 -12.74 -0.53 -10.01
C SER A 37 -14.03 -1.36 -10.07
N LEU A 38 -13.93 -2.69 -10.00
CA LEU A 38 -15.11 -3.58 -9.99
C LEU A 38 -15.71 -3.72 -8.58
N THR A 39 -14.90 -3.58 -7.52
CA THR A 39 -15.39 -3.74 -6.15
C THR A 39 -16.55 -2.79 -5.82
N PRO A 40 -16.50 -1.46 -6.11
CA PRO A 40 -17.57 -0.53 -5.76
C PRO A 40 -18.89 -0.80 -6.51
N SER A 41 -18.82 -1.15 -7.79
CA SER A 41 -20.02 -1.44 -8.60
C SER A 41 -20.68 -2.76 -8.15
N CYS A 42 -19.88 -3.74 -7.74
CA CYS A 42 -20.36 -4.99 -7.19
C CYS A 42 -20.84 -4.85 -5.73
N GLN A 43 -20.28 -3.94 -4.94
CA GLN A 43 -20.68 -3.68 -3.56
C GLN A 43 -22.15 -3.26 -3.44
N GLY A 44 -22.66 -2.47 -4.39
CA GLY A 44 -24.07 -2.05 -4.40
C GLY A 44 -25.07 -3.21 -4.45
N ARG A 45 -24.67 -4.39 -4.93
CA ARG A 45 -25.51 -5.61 -4.93
C ARG A 45 -25.64 -6.26 -3.55
N TYR A 46 -24.68 -6.00 -2.67
CA TYR A 46 -24.61 -6.64 -1.36
C TYR A 46 -24.92 -5.67 -0.22
N ARG A 47 -24.83 -4.34 -0.46
CA ARG A 47 -24.93 -3.32 0.58
C ARG A 47 -25.47 -2.00 0.06
N GLN A 48 -26.28 -1.35 0.89
CA GLN A 48 -26.79 0.01 0.68
C GLN A 48 -25.96 1.08 1.41
N SER A 49 -25.18 0.69 2.43
CA SER A 49 -24.30 1.56 3.21
C SER A 49 -22.84 1.42 2.77
N GLY A 50 -22.14 2.56 2.65
CA GLY A 50 -20.72 2.64 2.27
C GLY A 50 -19.71 2.28 3.36
N ALA A 51 -20.15 1.78 4.53
CA ALA A 51 -19.25 1.39 5.62
C ALA A 51 -18.33 0.22 5.21
N ARG A 52 -17.02 0.35 5.37
CA ARG A 52 -16.04 -0.66 4.91
C ARG A 52 -15.51 -1.50 6.08
N THR A 53 -15.38 -2.81 5.88
CA THR A 53 -14.83 -3.74 6.88
C THR A 53 -14.15 -4.90 6.15
N ASP A 54 -12.96 -5.30 6.59
CA ASP A 54 -12.13 -6.31 5.90
C ASP A 54 -12.85 -7.64 5.69
N PHE A 55 -13.63 -8.11 6.68
CA PHE A 55 -14.42 -9.35 6.56
C PHE A 55 -15.43 -9.30 5.41
N ARG A 56 -16.11 -8.15 5.24
CA ARG A 56 -17.14 -8.00 4.20
C ARG A 56 -16.50 -7.84 2.82
N ASP A 57 -15.35 -7.18 2.73
CA ASP A 57 -14.59 -7.06 1.49
C ASP A 57 -14.09 -8.46 1.05
N ALA A 58 -13.58 -9.27 1.99
CA ALA A 58 -13.21 -10.66 1.72
C ALA A 58 -14.39 -11.51 1.26
N TYR A 59 -15.55 -11.40 1.92
CA TYR A 59 -16.77 -12.09 1.52
C TYR A 59 -17.22 -11.69 0.10
N LEU A 60 -17.18 -10.41 -0.22
CA LEU A 60 -17.53 -9.91 -1.55
C LEU A 60 -16.61 -10.47 -2.63
N LEU A 61 -15.29 -10.50 -2.39
CA LEU A 61 -14.32 -11.07 -3.32
C LEU A 61 -14.53 -12.57 -3.52
N ALA A 62 -14.76 -13.31 -2.43
CA ALA A 62 -15.06 -14.74 -2.51
C ALA A 62 -16.34 -15.00 -3.31
N ASN A 63 -17.38 -14.20 -3.10
CA ASN A 63 -18.64 -14.38 -3.81
C ASN A 63 -18.58 -13.95 -5.28
N LEU A 64 -17.77 -12.93 -5.59
CA LEU A 64 -17.43 -12.55 -6.96
C LEU A 64 -16.73 -13.68 -7.70
N LEU A 65 -15.73 -14.32 -7.09
CA LEU A 65 -15.14 -15.51 -7.70
C LEU A 65 -16.15 -16.63 -7.85
N ARG A 66 -16.92 -16.94 -6.81
CA ARG A 66 -17.90 -18.03 -6.87
C ARG A 66 -18.91 -17.87 -8.01
N THR A 67 -19.33 -16.64 -8.31
CA THR A 67 -20.38 -16.36 -9.30
C THR A 67 -19.83 -16.03 -10.68
N ASP A 68 -18.76 -15.24 -10.73
CA ASP A 68 -18.22 -14.64 -11.94
C ASP A 68 -16.81 -15.18 -12.29
N VAL A 69 -16.44 -16.38 -11.81
CA VAL A 69 -15.14 -17.02 -12.16
C VAL A 69 -14.93 -17.09 -13.67
N HIS A 70 -16.00 -17.35 -14.42
CA HIS A 70 -16.00 -17.48 -15.88
C HIS A 70 -15.66 -16.16 -16.60
N ARG A 71 -15.85 -15.01 -15.94
CA ARG A 71 -15.48 -13.68 -16.44
C ARG A 71 -14.10 -13.24 -15.98
N SER A 72 -13.54 -13.96 -15.01
CA SER A 72 -12.27 -13.64 -14.39
C SER A 72 -11.17 -14.42 -15.08
N LEU A 73 -10.20 -13.71 -15.66
CA LEU A 73 -9.03 -14.36 -16.25
C LEU A 73 -8.10 -14.82 -15.12
N PRO A 74 -7.70 -16.10 -15.08
CA PRO A 74 -6.72 -16.56 -14.10
C PRO A 74 -5.40 -15.81 -14.33
N GLY A 75 -4.82 -15.32 -13.24
CA GLY A 75 -3.54 -14.62 -13.30
C GLY A 75 -2.46 -15.56 -13.81
N ARG A 76 -1.62 -15.08 -14.74
CA ARG A 76 -0.45 -15.82 -15.19
C ARG A 76 0.78 -15.38 -14.39
N PRO A 77 1.62 -16.33 -13.95
CA PRO A 77 2.85 -15.98 -13.27
C PRO A 77 3.76 -15.19 -14.20
N ASP A 78 4.29 -14.08 -13.69
CA ASP A 78 5.26 -13.28 -14.42
C ASP A 78 6.62 -13.97 -14.48
N ARG A 79 7.40 -13.64 -15.52
CA ARG A 79 8.80 -14.08 -15.63
C ARG A 79 9.59 -13.59 -14.40
N PRO A 80 10.58 -14.37 -13.90
CA PRO A 80 11.35 -14.01 -12.71
C PRO A 80 12.01 -12.63 -12.81
N GLN A 81 12.52 -12.27 -13.99
CA GLN A 81 13.11 -10.96 -14.26
C GLN A 81 12.09 -9.81 -14.10
N THR A 82 10.86 -10.00 -14.60
CA THR A 82 9.78 -9.03 -14.45
C THR A 82 9.36 -8.87 -12.99
N ARG A 83 9.31 -9.97 -12.23
CA ARG A 83 9.05 -9.96 -10.78
C ARG A 83 10.12 -9.16 -10.03
N GLN A 84 11.40 -9.41 -10.32
CA GLN A 84 12.52 -8.66 -9.72
C GLN A 84 12.47 -7.16 -10.04
N MET A 85 12.27 -6.80 -11.31
CA MET A 85 12.17 -5.40 -11.71
C MET A 85 10.99 -4.70 -11.01
N ARG A 86 9.83 -5.34 -10.95
CA ARG A 86 8.67 -4.84 -10.22
C ARG A 86 8.97 -4.64 -8.75
N ALA A 87 9.61 -5.60 -8.09
CA ALA A 87 9.98 -5.49 -6.67
C ALA A 87 10.88 -4.26 -6.41
N LEU A 88 11.87 -4.02 -7.27
CA LEU A 88 12.75 -2.85 -7.20
C LEU A 88 11.98 -1.54 -7.41
N VAL A 89 11.16 -1.45 -8.46
CA VAL A 89 10.33 -0.26 -8.74
C VAL A 89 9.38 0.03 -7.59
N SER A 90 8.68 -0.99 -7.07
CA SER A 90 7.80 -0.86 -5.92
C SER A 90 8.55 -0.35 -4.68
N ARG A 91 9.79 -0.83 -4.46
CA ARG A 91 10.64 -0.36 -3.37
C ARG A 91 11.02 1.11 -3.53
N ILE A 92 11.41 1.53 -4.73
CA ILE A 92 11.73 2.94 -5.04
C ILE A 92 10.51 3.81 -4.76
N LEU A 93 9.34 3.48 -5.32
CA LEU A 93 8.10 4.24 -5.10
C LEU A 93 7.69 4.30 -3.62
N PHE A 94 7.92 3.24 -2.85
CA PHE A 94 7.68 3.24 -1.41
C PHE A 94 8.63 4.20 -0.67
N LEU A 95 9.92 4.17 -1.01
CA LEU A 95 10.92 5.05 -0.40
C LEU A 95 10.66 6.51 -0.75
N THR A 96 10.35 6.83 -2.01
CA THR A 96 10.00 8.20 -2.44
C THR A 96 8.81 8.75 -1.66
N ARG A 97 7.73 7.95 -1.52
CA ARG A 97 6.56 8.36 -0.71
C ARG A 97 6.90 8.51 0.77
N SER A 98 7.75 7.64 1.30
CA SER A 98 8.17 7.69 2.71
C SER A 98 9.04 8.91 2.99
N ASN A 99 9.92 9.26 2.06
CA ASN A 99 10.74 10.46 2.10
C ASN A 99 9.84 11.72 2.14
N GLY A 100 8.90 11.85 1.20
CA GLY A 100 7.95 12.98 1.20
C GLY A 100 7.10 13.06 2.48
N ARG A 101 6.66 11.93 3.04
CA ARG A 101 5.96 11.89 4.34
C ARG A 101 6.83 12.40 5.49
N LEU A 102 8.10 12.00 5.54
CA LEU A 102 9.03 12.45 6.56
C LEU A 102 9.32 13.95 6.44
N MET A 103 9.56 14.44 5.22
CA MET A 103 9.76 15.87 4.97
C MET A 103 8.55 16.70 5.39
N ASN A 104 7.33 16.24 5.06
CA ASN A 104 6.11 16.92 5.47
C ASN A 104 5.96 16.95 6.99
N ARG A 105 6.36 15.88 7.71
CA ARG A 105 6.37 15.87 9.18
C ARG A 105 7.37 16.86 9.76
N ILE A 106 8.60 16.91 9.22
CA ILE A 106 9.61 17.89 9.63
C ILE A 106 9.12 19.31 9.39
N ARG A 107 8.59 19.59 8.19
CA ARG A 107 8.04 20.90 7.83
C ARG A 107 6.89 21.31 8.76
N ALA A 108 5.98 20.40 9.08
CA ALA A 108 4.90 20.66 10.04
C ALA A 108 5.46 20.98 11.44
N GLY A 109 6.49 20.27 11.88
CA GLY A 109 7.20 20.56 13.14
C GLY A 109 7.84 21.95 13.13
N LEU A 110 8.56 22.30 12.06
CA LEU A 110 9.19 23.62 11.92
C LEU A 110 8.15 24.74 11.87
N LEU A 111 7.06 24.59 11.13
CA LEU A 111 5.98 25.59 11.09
C LEU A 111 5.37 25.85 12.47
N ARG A 112 5.29 24.81 13.32
CA ARG A 112 4.72 24.92 14.67
C ARG A 112 5.64 25.63 15.67
N TYR A 113 6.96 25.43 15.57
CA TYR A 113 7.91 25.89 16.60
C TYR A 113 8.90 26.96 16.12
N TYR A 114 9.28 26.96 14.83
CA TYR A 114 10.31 27.82 14.25
C TYR A 114 9.98 28.17 12.77
N PRO A 115 8.90 28.94 12.51
CA PRO A 115 8.43 29.21 11.15
C PRO A 115 9.44 29.97 10.27
N ALA A 116 10.34 30.75 10.88
CA ALA A 116 11.43 31.42 10.16
C ALA A 116 12.45 30.43 9.55
N ALA A 117 12.67 29.28 10.18
CA ALA A 117 13.59 28.25 9.69
C ALA A 117 13.12 27.63 8.37
N VAL A 118 11.79 27.57 8.14
CA VAL A 118 11.21 27.05 6.89
C VAL A 118 11.60 27.90 5.67
N LYS A 119 11.82 29.21 5.86
CA LYS A 119 12.28 30.10 4.77
C LYS A 119 13.77 29.93 4.44
N VAL A 120 14.56 29.50 5.43
CA VAL A 120 16.00 29.25 5.28
C VAL A 120 16.24 27.91 4.56
N PHE A 121 15.40 26.91 4.85
CA PHE A 121 15.46 25.60 4.21
C PHE A 121 14.49 25.53 3.02
N SER A 122 14.83 26.22 1.92
CA SER A 122 14.01 26.23 0.69
C SER A 122 13.92 24.85 0.00
N THR A 123 14.92 23.98 0.21
CA THR A 123 14.91 22.56 -0.18
C THR A 123 15.23 21.68 1.03
N LEU A 124 14.18 21.07 1.62
CA LEU A 124 14.33 20.11 2.73
C LEU A 124 14.86 18.74 2.26
N ASP A 125 15.02 18.59 0.95
CA ASP A 125 15.40 17.41 0.19
C ASP A 125 16.93 17.25 0.11
N GLY A 126 17.68 18.32 0.42
CA GLY A 126 19.14 18.33 0.38
C GLY A 126 19.78 17.62 1.57
N VAL A 127 20.84 16.86 1.31
CA VAL A 127 21.66 16.14 2.32
C VAL A 127 22.09 17.05 3.49
N VAL A 128 22.32 18.33 3.21
CA VAL A 128 22.72 19.35 4.19
C VAL A 128 21.60 19.66 5.21
N THR A 129 20.33 19.66 4.78
CA THR A 129 19.18 20.04 5.62
C THR A 129 18.87 18.97 6.67
N LEU A 130 19.00 17.70 6.29
CA LEU A 130 18.83 16.55 7.21
C LEU A 130 19.93 16.49 8.28
N ASN A 131 21.18 16.78 7.92
CA ASN A 131 22.30 16.76 8.87
C ASN A 131 22.23 17.91 9.89
N SER A 132 21.62 19.03 9.48
CA SER A 132 21.41 20.22 10.33
C SER A 132 20.25 20.06 11.33
N CYS A 133 19.33 19.12 11.07
CA CYS A 133 18.19 18.79 11.96
C CYS A 133 18.57 17.79 13.07
N GLY A 134 19.78 17.86 13.62
CA GLY A 134 20.09 17.32 14.95
C GLY A 134 19.10 17.89 16.00
N PRO A 135 19.03 17.32 17.23
CA PRO A 135 17.94 17.59 18.17
C PRO A 135 17.74 19.10 18.37
N PHE A 136 16.71 19.63 17.71
CA PHE A 136 16.40 21.04 17.76
C PHE A 136 16.00 21.34 19.20
N PRO A 137 16.61 22.32 19.89
CA PRO A 137 16.36 22.54 21.30
C PRO A 137 14.88 22.91 21.47
N ALA A 138 14.08 21.98 22.00
CA ALA A 138 12.72 22.27 22.39
C ALA A 138 12.78 23.41 23.41
N ARG A 139 12.15 24.54 23.11
CA ARG A 139 12.08 25.72 23.99
C ARG A 139 11.67 25.26 25.39
N ARG A 140 12.63 25.21 26.32
CA ARG A 140 12.38 24.99 27.75
C ARG A 140 11.33 26.02 28.18
N ARG A 141 10.14 25.55 28.59
CA ARG A 141 9.16 26.38 29.27
C ARG A 141 9.87 27.05 30.44
N ARG A 142 9.91 28.38 30.46
CA ARG A 142 10.36 29.11 31.64
C ARG A 142 9.40 28.78 32.79
N PRO A 143 9.88 28.34 33.95
CA PRO A 143 9.03 28.21 35.12
C PRO A 143 8.55 29.62 35.51
N ILE A 144 7.25 29.71 35.80
CA ILE A 144 6.64 30.84 36.51
C ILE A 144 6.79 30.53 38.00
#